data_AF-A0A962KDB1-F1
#
_entry.id   AF-A0A962KDB1-F1
#
_cell.length_a   1.000
_cell.length_b   1.000
_cell.length_c   1.000
_cell.angle_alpha   90.00
_cell.angle_beta   90.00
_cell.angle_gamma   90.00
#
_symmetry.space_group_name_H-M   'P 1'
#
loop_
_entity.id
_entity.type
_entity.pdbx_description
1 polymer ?
#
loop_
_entity_poly.entity_id
_entity_poly.type
_entity_poly.pdbx_seq_one_letter_code
_entity_poly.pdbx_strand_id
1 'polypeptide(L)'
;VLGRIQLKYDDGLWNEWYTFFDNGKEGWLSEASGQYVFTFADGVANDAPAFESLRPLSKYRLYSATDVRTARCTGGQGELPFKVGKGWKTQTADFRIKDNFLTLDYSDGVPPQRYVGKAVELEQLQCQLLRDQDAIHESAGRIKGQMQALDCPSCGTQIPYANQEFKHIVCPACSANVELTESKAIVVEKHQQQSHKQTSLKLGDLGNIDGVQYTIIGLLQAAEMDDYSTMPWTEYLLYNADKGFLWLVESRDGWEKVKVLNEMPDNSSDNLRYQGKTWKKLWTYRAKVGYAAGAFNWRVKVGDITEITDYQANEQKISAEKTAQEVTWSLAQKVPNALIEKWFNKSLPKPMINANSGNKMLFFKIFASLLWIINLPLIIFGSGSFVLTLIATAILYFLAMGT
;
A
#
# COMPACT_ATOMS: atom_id res chain seq x y z
N VAL A 1 4.59 -20.18 21.76
CA VAL A 1 5.18 -18.81 21.78
C VAL A 1 5.62 -18.53 23.20
N LEU A 2 6.88 -18.16 23.41
CA LEU A 2 7.48 -17.98 24.74
C LEU A 2 7.72 -16.52 25.10
N GLY A 3 8.10 -15.70 24.12
CA GLY A 3 8.39 -14.29 24.32
C GLY A 3 8.08 -13.45 23.09
N ARG A 4 8.20 -12.14 23.24
CA ARG A 4 8.04 -11.16 22.16
C ARG A 4 9.05 -10.03 22.33
N ILE A 5 9.58 -9.53 21.23
CA ILE A 5 10.29 -8.24 21.15
C ILE A 5 9.56 -7.30 20.20
N GLN A 6 9.81 -6.00 20.36
CA GLN A 6 9.31 -4.97 19.48
C GLN A 6 10.47 -4.10 18.97
N LEU A 7 10.48 -3.86 17.67
CA LEU A 7 11.49 -3.06 17.01
C LEU A 7 10.83 -1.84 16.37
N LYS A 8 11.35 -0.65 16.66
CA LYS A 8 10.85 0.63 16.19
C LYS A 8 11.87 1.28 15.25
N TYR A 9 11.38 1.78 14.12
CA TYR A 9 12.12 2.63 13.17
C TYR A 9 11.42 3.99 13.04
N ASP A 10 11.91 4.85 12.16
CA ASP A 10 11.46 6.24 12.09
C ASP A 10 9.97 6.37 11.74
N ASP A 11 9.43 5.45 10.94
CA ASP A 11 8.09 5.52 10.37
C ASP A 11 7.18 4.36 10.78
N GLY A 12 7.58 3.55 11.77
CA GLY A 12 6.76 2.46 12.25
C GLY A 12 7.47 1.52 13.22
N LEU A 13 6.87 0.34 13.39
CA LEU A 13 7.43 -0.74 14.19
C LEU A 13 7.06 -2.08 13.60
N TRP A 14 7.73 -3.13 14.06
CA TRP A 14 7.30 -4.50 13.86
C TRP A 14 7.46 -5.29 15.16
N ASN A 15 6.73 -6.40 15.24
CA ASN A 15 6.76 -7.30 16.39
C ASN A 15 7.40 -8.62 15.97
N GLU A 16 8.18 -9.21 16.88
CA GLU A 16 8.71 -10.56 16.68
C GLU A 16 8.39 -11.42 17.90
N TRP A 17 7.75 -12.57 17.68
CA TRP A 17 7.47 -13.55 18.71
C TRP A 17 8.50 -14.66 18.65
N TYR A 18 9.13 -14.90 19.78
CA TYR A 18 10.03 -16.01 20.00
C TYR A 18 9.23 -17.31 20.21
N THR A 19 9.60 -18.33 19.46
CA THR A 19 8.92 -19.63 19.42
C THR A 19 9.87 -20.76 19.73
N PHE A 20 9.34 -21.77 20.40
CA PHE A 20 10.04 -23.00 20.74
C PHE A 20 9.15 -24.17 20.33
N PHE A 21 9.73 -25.12 19.62
CA PHE A 21 9.04 -26.28 19.06
C PHE A 21 9.33 -27.54 19.89
N ASP A 22 8.43 -28.52 19.86
CA ASP A 22 8.56 -29.79 20.60
C ASP A 22 9.83 -30.58 20.24
N ASN A 23 10.38 -30.33 19.04
CA ASN A 23 11.64 -30.93 18.58
C ASN A 23 12.89 -30.16 19.07
N GLY A 24 12.72 -29.18 19.98
CA GLY A 24 13.78 -28.35 20.52
C GLY A 24 14.28 -27.23 19.60
N LYS A 25 13.65 -27.03 18.43
CA LYS A 25 14.01 -25.92 17.55
C LYS A 25 13.44 -24.60 18.06
N GLU A 26 14.21 -23.55 17.81
CA GLU A 26 13.87 -22.17 18.11
C GLU A 26 13.57 -21.42 16.81
N GLY A 27 12.60 -20.51 16.83
CA GLY A 27 12.25 -19.72 15.66
C GLY A 27 11.61 -18.40 16.02
N TRP A 28 11.45 -17.54 15.01
CA TRP A 28 10.88 -16.21 15.15
C TRP A 28 9.71 -16.04 14.18
N LEU A 29 8.56 -15.64 14.71
CA LEU A 29 7.45 -15.13 13.91
C LEU A 29 7.56 -13.60 13.91
N SER A 30 7.75 -12.98 12.76
CA SER A 30 7.71 -11.52 12.60
C SER A 30 6.36 -11.08 12.03
N GLU A 31 5.84 -9.95 12.50
CA GLU A 31 4.68 -9.24 11.96
C GLU A 31 5.05 -7.79 11.71
N ALA A 32 4.94 -7.38 10.45
CA ALA A 32 5.12 -6.00 10.02
C ALA A 32 4.02 -5.65 9.02
N SER A 33 3.28 -4.57 9.29
CA SER A 33 2.25 -4.07 8.37
C SER A 33 1.20 -5.13 7.97
N GLY A 34 0.87 -6.06 8.88
CA GLY A 34 -0.06 -7.16 8.61
C GLY A 34 0.49 -8.29 7.75
N GLN A 35 1.78 -8.29 7.42
CA GLN A 35 2.47 -9.43 6.81
C GLN A 35 3.17 -10.24 7.89
N TYR A 36 3.09 -11.57 7.79
CA TYR A 36 3.73 -12.48 8.72
C TYR A 36 4.82 -13.29 8.04
N VAL A 37 5.94 -13.46 8.73
CA VAL A 37 7.07 -14.26 8.27
C VAL A 37 7.56 -15.13 9.42
N PHE A 38 7.76 -16.41 9.16
CA PHE A 38 8.34 -17.32 10.13
C PHE A 38 9.76 -17.70 9.72
N THR A 39 10.74 -17.48 10.59
CA THR A 39 12.15 -17.72 10.32
C THR A 39 12.84 -18.56 11.40
N PHE A 40 13.94 -19.20 11.01
CA PHE A 40 14.84 -19.98 11.87
C PHE A 40 16.27 -19.48 11.66
N ALA A 41 17.09 -19.55 12.71
CA ALA A 41 18.51 -19.23 12.59
C ALA A 41 19.22 -20.22 11.64
N ASP A 42 20.06 -19.70 10.76
CA ASP A 42 20.83 -20.45 9.76
C ASP A 42 22.35 -20.12 9.83
N GLY A 43 22.77 -19.62 10.99
CA GLY A 43 24.16 -19.30 11.32
C GLY A 43 24.67 -18.01 10.68
N VAL A 44 25.99 -17.78 10.77
CA VAL A 44 26.64 -16.58 10.25
C VAL A 44 26.73 -16.57 8.72
N ALA A 45 26.47 -15.43 8.10
CA ALA A 45 26.64 -15.21 6.66
C ALA A 45 27.99 -14.56 6.35
N ASN A 46 29.04 -15.37 6.24
CA ASN A 46 30.40 -14.90 5.93
C ASN A 46 30.54 -14.20 4.56
N ASP A 47 29.62 -14.49 3.64
CA ASP A 47 29.55 -13.91 2.30
C ASP A 47 28.58 -12.73 2.20
N ALA A 48 28.03 -12.26 3.33
CA ALA A 48 27.09 -11.15 3.33
C ALA A 48 27.76 -9.84 2.87
N PRO A 49 27.08 -9.04 2.03
CA PRO A 49 27.54 -7.70 1.71
C PRO A 49 27.52 -6.80 2.95
N ALA A 50 28.28 -5.71 2.91
CA ALA A 50 28.21 -4.67 3.94
C ALA A 50 26.82 -4.03 3.94
N PHE A 51 26.26 -3.76 5.13
CA PHE A 51 24.92 -3.20 5.28
C PHE A 51 24.75 -1.89 4.50
N GLU A 52 25.77 -1.02 4.51
CA GLU A 52 25.77 0.28 3.86
C GLU A 52 25.68 0.20 2.34
N SER A 53 26.01 -0.96 1.75
CA SER A 53 25.90 -1.22 0.31
C SER A 53 24.53 -1.75 -0.10
N LEU A 54 23.69 -2.16 0.85
CA LEU A 54 22.38 -2.73 0.58
C LEU A 54 21.34 -1.63 0.38
N ARG A 55 20.49 -1.82 -0.64
CA ARG A 55 19.31 -1.01 -0.94
C ARG A 55 18.18 -1.97 -1.35
N PRO A 56 16.92 -1.51 -1.40
CA PRO A 56 15.85 -2.27 -2.03
C PRO A 56 16.28 -2.79 -3.41
N LEU A 57 15.93 -4.04 -3.69
CA LEU A 57 16.29 -4.83 -4.88
C LEU A 57 17.76 -5.27 -4.99
N SER A 58 18.66 -4.89 -4.06
CA SER A 58 20.02 -5.48 -3.99
C SER A 58 19.95 -7.00 -3.97
N LYS A 59 20.83 -7.66 -4.72
CA LYS A 59 20.87 -9.12 -4.83
C LYS A 59 21.79 -9.70 -3.76
N TYR A 60 21.35 -10.76 -3.11
CA TYR A 60 22.18 -11.62 -2.27
C TYR A 60 21.80 -13.07 -2.56
N ARG A 61 22.76 -13.82 -3.13
CA ARG A 61 22.51 -15.15 -3.70
C ARG A 61 21.36 -15.09 -4.72
N LEU A 62 20.31 -15.88 -4.52
CA LEU A 62 19.11 -15.88 -5.38
C LEU A 62 18.05 -14.87 -4.95
N TYR A 63 18.22 -14.22 -3.79
CA TYR A 63 17.21 -13.37 -3.20
C TYR A 63 17.41 -11.90 -3.59
N SER A 64 16.34 -11.12 -3.51
CA SER A 64 16.35 -9.67 -3.62
C SER A 64 15.94 -9.03 -2.31
N ALA A 65 16.68 -8.01 -1.88
CA ALA A 65 16.31 -7.20 -0.73
C ALA A 65 14.94 -6.54 -0.97
N THR A 66 14.00 -6.77 -0.08
CA THR A 66 12.70 -6.07 -0.06
C THR A 66 12.65 -5.01 1.03
N ASP A 67 13.49 -5.15 2.06
CA ASP A 67 13.58 -4.21 3.15
C ASP A 67 15.02 -4.06 3.63
N VAL A 68 15.51 -2.84 3.80
CA VAL A 68 16.83 -2.53 4.34
C VAL A 68 16.67 -1.37 5.31
N ARG A 69 16.67 -1.67 6.62
CA ARG A 69 16.34 -0.68 7.64
C ARG A 69 17.26 -0.71 8.84
N THR A 70 17.36 0.45 9.47
CA THR A 70 17.90 0.61 10.82
C THR A 70 16.75 0.80 11.78
N ALA A 71 16.77 0.10 12.90
CA ALA A 71 15.75 0.19 13.92
C ALA A 71 16.34 0.10 15.33
N ARG A 72 15.47 0.13 16.32
CA ARG A 72 15.80 -0.04 17.73
C ARG A 72 14.82 -1.03 18.36
N CYS A 73 15.33 -2.06 19.01
CA CYS A 73 14.50 -2.84 19.92
C CYS A 73 14.12 -1.94 21.11
N THR A 74 12.82 -1.74 21.33
CA THR A 74 12.28 -0.84 22.36
C THR A 74 11.64 -1.57 23.53
N GLY A 75 11.40 -2.87 23.40
CA GLY A 75 10.77 -3.64 24.47
C GLY A 75 10.84 -5.13 24.21
N GLY A 76 10.71 -5.89 25.30
CA GLY A 76 10.62 -7.34 25.30
C GLY A 76 9.74 -7.84 26.44
N GLN A 77 9.04 -8.95 26.22
CA GLN A 77 8.16 -9.59 27.17
C GLN A 77 8.28 -11.11 27.07
N GLY A 78 8.11 -11.80 28.20
CA GLY A 78 8.08 -13.26 28.27
C GLY A 78 9.48 -13.87 28.35
N GLU A 79 9.57 -15.14 27.99
CA GLU A 79 10.81 -15.92 28.01
C GLU A 79 11.53 -15.74 26.67
N LEU A 80 12.69 -15.08 26.71
CA LEU A 80 13.54 -14.80 25.56
C LEU A 80 14.92 -15.44 25.78
N PRO A 81 15.64 -15.83 24.72
CA PRO A 81 16.96 -16.46 24.82
C PRO A 81 18.06 -15.47 25.25
N PHE A 82 17.72 -14.19 25.43
CA PHE A 82 18.61 -13.12 25.89
C PHE A 82 17.84 -12.07 26.70
N LYS A 83 18.59 -11.20 27.40
CA LYS A 83 18.03 -10.08 28.15
C LYS A 83 17.93 -8.84 27.26
N VAL A 84 16.71 -8.32 27.07
CA VAL A 84 16.47 -7.10 26.27
C VAL A 84 17.08 -5.85 26.91
N GLY A 85 17.06 -5.73 28.24
CA GLY A 85 17.61 -4.58 28.95
C GLY A 85 16.99 -3.25 28.51
N LYS A 86 17.83 -2.27 28.13
CA LYS A 86 17.38 -0.97 27.60
C LYS A 86 17.06 -1.01 26.09
N GLY A 87 17.10 -2.20 25.48
CA GLY A 87 17.04 -2.36 24.03
C GLY A 87 18.39 -2.07 23.35
N TRP A 88 18.43 -2.31 22.05
CA TRP A 88 19.62 -2.16 21.21
C TRP A 88 19.26 -1.55 19.85
N LYS A 89 20.24 -1.01 19.15
CA LYS A 89 20.09 -0.60 17.75
C LYS A 89 20.32 -1.84 16.88
N THR A 90 19.50 -2.03 15.85
CA THR A 90 19.67 -3.09 14.86
C THR A 90 19.75 -2.51 13.45
N GLN A 91 20.41 -3.25 12.59
CA GLN A 91 20.48 -3.05 11.15
C GLN A 91 20.09 -4.39 10.52
N THR A 92 18.96 -4.42 9.83
CA THR A 92 18.43 -5.63 9.22
C THR A 92 18.19 -5.42 7.73
N ALA A 93 18.46 -6.47 6.96
CA ALA A 93 18.09 -6.52 5.56
C ALA A 93 17.28 -7.79 5.30
N ASP A 94 16.04 -7.62 4.89
CA ASP A 94 15.12 -8.69 4.54
C ASP A 94 15.11 -8.89 3.03
N PHE A 95 15.22 -10.15 2.63
CA PHE A 95 15.31 -10.57 1.26
C PHE A 95 14.22 -11.60 0.95
N ARG A 96 13.68 -11.55 -0.27
CA ARG A 96 12.65 -12.47 -0.75
C ARG A 96 13.01 -13.10 -2.09
N ILE A 97 12.49 -14.31 -2.29
CA ILE A 97 12.36 -14.98 -3.58
C ILE A 97 11.12 -15.86 -3.53
N LYS A 98 10.11 -15.55 -4.35
CA LYS A 98 8.79 -16.20 -4.27
C LYS A 98 8.25 -16.12 -2.83
N ASP A 99 7.92 -17.25 -2.21
CA ASP A 99 7.45 -17.40 -0.83
C ASP A 99 8.59 -17.47 0.21
N ASN A 100 9.84 -17.61 -0.21
CA ASN A 100 10.98 -17.76 0.70
C ASN A 100 11.48 -16.40 1.17
N PHE A 101 11.91 -16.38 2.43
CA PHE A 101 12.38 -15.21 3.13
C PHE A 101 13.75 -15.46 3.75
N LEU A 102 14.55 -14.41 3.81
CA LEU A 102 15.86 -14.41 4.45
C LEU A 102 16.11 -13.06 5.11
N THR A 103 16.57 -13.05 6.35
CA THR A 103 17.04 -11.83 7.03
C THR A 103 18.54 -11.94 7.26
N LEU A 104 19.26 -10.87 6.96
CA LEU A 104 20.59 -10.61 7.48
C LEU A 104 20.46 -9.62 8.63
N ASP A 105 20.78 -10.06 9.84
CA ASP A 105 20.78 -9.23 11.05
C ASP A 105 22.23 -8.89 11.45
N TYR A 106 22.55 -7.60 11.35
CA TYR A 106 23.87 -7.04 11.64
C TYR A 106 23.99 -6.55 13.09
N SER A 107 23.00 -6.82 13.96
CA SER A 107 22.98 -6.37 15.36
C SER A 107 24.23 -6.75 16.15
N ASP A 108 24.78 -7.94 15.92
CA ASP A 108 25.97 -8.45 16.64
C ASP A 108 27.28 -8.22 15.89
N GLY A 109 27.24 -7.48 14.76
CA GLY A 109 28.40 -7.11 13.97
C GLY A 109 28.49 -7.85 12.62
N VAL A 110 29.72 -7.94 12.10
CA VAL A 110 30.03 -8.51 10.78
C VAL A 110 30.95 -9.73 10.99
N PRO A 111 30.62 -10.91 10.42
CA PRO A 111 29.48 -11.20 9.55
C PRO A 111 28.13 -11.22 10.29
N PRO A 112 27.01 -10.85 9.62
CA PRO A 112 25.69 -10.86 10.23
C PRO A 112 25.18 -12.28 10.50
N GLN A 113 24.21 -12.39 11.41
CA GLN A 113 23.42 -13.60 11.57
C GLN A 113 22.43 -13.72 10.43
N ARG A 114 22.28 -14.94 9.89
CA ARG A 114 21.31 -15.25 8.85
C ARG A 114 20.13 -15.97 9.47
N TYR A 115 18.94 -15.53 9.11
CA TYR A 115 17.70 -16.23 9.37
C TYR A 115 17.03 -16.58 8.04
N VAL A 116 16.46 -17.78 7.94
CA VAL A 116 15.77 -18.25 6.73
C VAL A 116 14.39 -18.76 7.08
N GLY A 117 13.45 -18.58 6.15
CA GLY A 117 12.06 -18.85 6.45
C GLY A 117 11.14 -18.64 5.28
N LYS A 118 9.86 -18.44 5.59
CA LYS A 118 8.80 -18.21 4.61
C LYS A 118 7.81 -17.16 5.09
N ALA A 119 7.22 -16.46 4.13
CA ALA A 119 6.00 -15.72 4.41
C ALA A 119 4.87 -16.71 4.72
N VAL A 120 4.05 -16.37 5.71
CA VAL A 120 2.93 -17.21 6.17
C VAL A 120 1.68 -16.36 6.34
N GLU A 121 0.51 -16.96 6.15
CA GLU A 121 -0.76 -16.37 6.53
C GLU A 121 -1.10 -16.79 7.97
N LEU A 122 -1.88 -15.97 8.68
CA LEU A 122 -2.24 -16.24 10.08
C LEU A 122 -2.98 -17.58 10.23
N GLU A 123 -3.85 -17.93 9.27
CA GLU A 123 -4.55 -19.21 9.26
C GLU A 123 -3.62 -20.42 9.12
N GLN A 124 -2.47 -20.25 8.45
CA GLN A 124 -1.47 -21.33 8.29
C GLN A 124 -0.73 -21.64 9.59
N LEU A 125 -0.70 -20.69 10.54
CA LEU A 125 -0.11 -20.91 11.86
C LEU A 125 -0.95 -21.83 12.74
N GLN A 126 -2.22 -22.05 12.38
CA GLN A 126 -3.17 -22.90 13.12
C GLN A 126 -3.15 -22.62 14.62
N CYS A 127 -3.16 -21.34 15.00
CA CYS A 127 -3.06 -20.92 16.38
C CYS A 127 -4.16 -21.57 17.25
N GLN A 128 -3.74 -22.23 18.32
CA GLN A 128 -4.62 -22.86 19.31
C GLN A 128 -4.45 -22.17 20.66
N LEU A 129 -5.40 -22.41 21.57
CA LEU A 129 -5.35 -21.88 22.94
C LEU A 129 -5.18 -20.34 22.97
N LEU A 130 -5.75 -19.66 21.96
CA LEU A 130 -5.82 -18.21 21.95
C LEU A 130 -6.69 -17.75 23.12
N ARG A 131 -6.31 -16.63 23.72
CA ARG A 131 -7.12 -15.97 24.74
C ARG A 131 -8.48 -15.64 24.14
N ASP A 132 -9.54 -15.89 24.89
CA ASP A 132 -10.87 -15.38 24.55
C ASP A 132 -10.94 -13.86 24.75
N GLN A 133 -12.03 -13.25 24.29
CA GLN A 133 -12.21 -11.80 24.36
C GLN A 133 -12.22 -11.28 25.80
N ASP A 134 -12.75 -12.05 26.74
CA ASP A 134 -12.83 -11.66 28.15
C ASP A 134 -11.44 -11.65 28.79
N ALA A 135 -10.64 -12.69 28.56
CA ALA A 135 -9.24 -12.75 28.98
C ALA A 135 -8.38 -11.67 28.32
N ILE A 136 -8.64 -11.31 27.06
CA ILE A 136 -7.99 -10.17 26.40
C ILE A 136 -8.41 -8.85 27.06
N HIS A 137 -9.69 -8.68 27.35
CA HIS A 137 -10.21 -7.46 27.97
C HIS A 137 -9.66 -7.30 29.40
N GLU A 138 -9.59 -8.36 30.20
CA GLU A 138 -9.01 -8.31 31.55
C GLU A 138 -7.51 -8.07 31.56
N SER A 139 -6.75 -8.70 30.65
CA SER A 139 -5.28 -8.61 30.64
C SER A 139 -4.74 -7.36 29.93
N ALA A 140 -5.35 -6.96 28.81
CA ALA A 140 -4.88 -5.86 27.97
C ALA A 140 -5.77 -4.61 28.08
N GLY A 141 -6.94 -4.69 28.73
CA GLY A 141 -7.92 -3.60 28.86
C GLY A 141 -8.65 -3.24 27.57
N ARG A 142 -8.32 -3.93 26.46
CA ARG A 142 -8.51 -3.43 25.10
C ARG A 142 -8.44 -4.59 24.09
N ILE A 143 -9.51 -4.79 23.31
CA ILE A 143 -9.58 -5.88 22.32
C ILE A 143 -8.90 -5.42 21.01
N LYS A 144 -7.94 -6.20 20.52
CA LYS A 144 -7.25 -5.96 19.24
C LYS A 144 -8.27 -5.88 18.10
N GLY A 145 -8.13 -4.85 17.25
CA GLY A 145 -9.01 -4.65 16.09
C GLY A 145 -10.40 -4.10 16.41
N GLN A 146 -10.75 -3.92 17.69
CA GLN A 146 -11.98 -3.22 18.07
C GLN A 146 -11.88 -1.75 17.67
N MET A 147 -12.90 -1.24 16.98
CA MET A 147 -12.97 0.17 16.61
C MET A 147 -13.12 1.05 17.86
N GLN A 148 -12.29 2.07 17.96
CA GLN A 148 -12.30 3.09 19.01
C GLN A 148 -12.21 4.48 18.39
N ALA A 149 -12.53 5.50 19.18
CA ALA A 149 -12.31 6.89 18.83
C ALA A 149 -11.15 7.44 19.67
N LEU A 150 -10.18 8.08 19.00
CA LEU A 150 -9.15 8.88 19.64
C LEU A 150 -9.58 10.35 19.62
N ASP A 151 -9.58 11.01 20.77
CA ASP A 151 -9.61 12.48 20.80
C ASP A 151 -8.23 13.03 20.43
N CYS A 152 -8.14 13.77 19.33
CA CYS A 152 -6.89 14.34 18.86
C CYS A 152 -6.27 15.24 19.95
N PRO A 153 -5.04 14.97 20.43
CA PRO A 153 -4.41 15.77 21.48
C PRO A 153 -4.11 17.22 21.05
N SER A 154 -4.17 17.53 19.75
CA SER A 154 -3.97 18.90 19.25
C SER A 154 -5.26 19.73 19.13
N CYS A 155 -6.42 19.12 18.87
CA CYS A 155 -7.65 19.87 18.53
C CYS A 155 -8.95 19.25 19.06
N GLY A 156 -8.91 18.09 19.70
CA GLY A 156 -10.08 17.41 20.28
C GLY A 156 -11.00 16.71 19.27
N THR A 157 -10.67 16.69 17.98
CA THR A 157 -11.45 15.92 16.99
C THR A 157 -11.38 14.43 17.27
N GLN A 158 -12.53 13.74 17.24
CA GLN A 158 -12.60 12.29 17.35
C GLN A 158 -12.17 11.63 16.04
N ILE A 159 -11.26 10.66 16.13
CA ILE A 159 -10.70 9.94 14.99
C ILE A 159 -10.95 8.45 15.17
N PRO A 160 -11.67 7.78 14.25
CA PRO A 160 -11.85 6.34 14.33
C PRO A 160 -10.53 5.63 14.03
N TYR A 161 -10.20 4.61 14.83
CA TYR A 161 -9.05 3.73 14.59
C TYR A 161 -9.33 2.33 15.15
N ALA A 162 -8.71 1.29 14.57
CA ALA A 162 -8.76 -0.03 15.17
C ALA A 162 -7.67 -0.18 16.24
N ASN A 163 -8.11 -0.56 17.43
CA ASN A 163 -7.27 -0.59 18.60
C ASN A 163 -6.13 -1.63 18.49
N GLN A 164 -4.97 -1.29 19.06
CA GLN A 164 -3.71 -2.07 19.07
C GLN A 164 -3.04 -2.36 17.72
N GLU A 165 -3.62 -1.92 16.60
CA GLU A 165 -3.05 -2.12 15.26
C GLU A 165 -2.33 -0.89 14.72
N PHE A 166 -2.78 0.29 15.14
CA PHE A 166 -2.24 1.55 14.63
C PHE A 166 -1.41 2.26 15.67
N LYS A 167 -0.27 2.77 15.21
CA LYS A 167 0.65 3.58 16.00
C LYS A 167 0.77 4.99 15.46
N HIS A 168 0.22 5.27 14.28
CA HIS A 168 0.21 6.59 13.66
C HIS A 168 -1.18 6.94 13.15
N ILE A 169 -1.62 8.15 13.47
CA ILE A 169 -2.90 8.70 13.04
C ILE A 169 -2.68 10.14 12.54
N VAL A 170 -3.18 10.44 11.35
CA VAL A 170 -3.22 11.81 10.83
C VAL A 170 -4.60 12.40 11.10
N CYS A 171 -4.68 13.45 11.92
CA CYS A 171 -5.94 14.07 12.28
C CYS A 171 -6.63 14.70 11.05
N PRO A 172 -7.87 14.32 10.70
CA PRO A 172 -8.57 14.87 9.54
C PRO A 172 -8.91 16.36 9.66
N ALA A 173 -8.96 16.91 10.89
CA ALA A 173 -9.34 18.30 11.12
C ALA A 173 -8.15 19.26 11.15
N CYS A 174 -7.04 18.88 11.80
CA CYS A 174 -5.89 19.76 12.01
C CYS A 174 -4.58 19.26 11.39
N SER A 175 -4.58 18.11 10.72
CA SER A 175 -3.41 17.51 10.08
C SER A 175 -2.24 17.19 11.03
N ALA A 176 -2.51 17.12 12.34
CA ALA A 176 -1.54 16.65 13.32
C ALA A 176 -1.26 15.16 13.09
N ASN A 177 0.01 14.78 13.00
CA ASN A 177 0.46 13.40 13.04
C ASN A 177 0.60 13.00 14.52
N VAL A 178 -0.18 12.02 14.93
CA VAL A 178 -0.29 11.56 16.31
C VAL A 178 0.28 10.15 16.39
N GLU A 179 1.31 9.99 17.23
CA GLU A 179 1.82 8.68 17.58
C GLU A 179 1.04 8.11 18.77
N LEU A 180 0.54 6.89 18.62
CA LEU A 180 -0.11 6.12 19.67
C LEU A 180 0.90 5.20 20.34
N THR A 181 1.11 5.43 21.64
CA THR A 181 1.80 4.48 22.54
C THR A 181 0.77 3.62 23.28
N GLU A 182 1.21 2.68 24.11
CA GLU A 182 0.28 1.86 24.90
C GLU A 182 -0.64 2.69 25.81
N SER A 183 -0.16 3.82 26.33
CA SER A 183 -0.88 4.63 27.33
C SER A 183 -1.16 6.07 26.91
N LYS A 184 -0.56 6.57 25.82
CA LYS A 184 -0.62 7.99 25.44
C LYS A 184 -0.74 8.17 23.93
N ALA A 185 -1.44 9.24 23.53
CA ALA A 185 -1.41 9.79 22.19
C ALA A 185 -0.56 11.08 22.21
N ILE A 186 0.47 11.14 21.37
CA ILE A 186 1.45 12.24 21.36
C ILE A 186 1.48 12.86 19.97
N VAL A 187 1.37 14.18 19.87
CA VAL A 187 1.59 14.88 18.60
C VAL A 187 3.09 14.83 18.28
N VAL A 188 3.46 14.12 17.22
CA VAL A 188 4.86 14.02 16.75
C VAL A 188 5.19 15.08 15.71
N GLU A 189 4.20 15.51 14.94
CA GLU A 189 4.36 16.54 13.91
C GLU A 189 3.04 17.27 13.67
N LYS A 190 3.13 18.55 13.33
CA LYS A 190 1.97 19.35 12.91
C LYS A 190 2.23 19.91 11.52
N HIS A 191 1.51 19.39 10.54
CA HIS A 191 1.59 19.88 9.17
C HIS A 191 0.79 21.19 9.01
N GLN A 192 1.05 21.93 7.94
CA GLN A 192 0.10 22.95 7.49
C GLN A 192 -1.27 22.27 7.30
N GLN A 193 -2.31 22.92 7.82
CA GLN A 193 -3.66 22.37 7.77
C GLN A 193 -4.03 22.11 6.32
N GLN A 194 -4.31 20.84 6.01
CA GLN A 194 -4.71 20.43 4.68
C GLN A 194 -6.11 20.96 4.39
N SER A 195 -6.36 21.38 3.15
CA SER A 195 -7.74 21.61 2.72
C SER A 195 -8.49 20.28 2.74
N HIS A 196 -9.64 20.25 3.40
CA HIS A 196 -10.49 19.06 3.41
C HIS A 196 -10.78 18.61 1.97
N LYS A 197 -10.55 17.33 1.68
CA LYS A 197 -10.80 16.74 0.36
C LYS A 197 -12.13 16.01 0.36
N GLN A 198 -12.93 16.26 -0.67
CA GLN A 198 -14.15 15.50 -0.89
C GLN A 198 -13.76 14.16 -1.51
N THR A 199 -14.02 13.08 -0.78
CA THR A 199 -13.78 11.69 -1.20
C THR A 199 -15.10 10.97 -1.36
N SER A 200 -15.12 9.92 -2.17
CA SER A 200 -16.32 9.12 -2.43
C SER A 200 -16.74 8.27 -1.23
N LEU A 201 -15.78 7.81 -0.44
CA LEU A 201 -15.99 7.15 0.85
C LEU A 201 -15.30 7.94 1.97
N LYS A 202 -15.71 7.73 3.22
CA LYS A 202 -15.24 8.50 4.38
C LYS A 202 -14.62 7.60 5.45
N LEU A 203 -13.76 8.19 6.28
CA LEU A 203 -13.28 7.53 7.50
C LEU A 203 -14.46 7.05 8.35
N GLY A 204 -14.37 5.82 8.86
CA GLY A 204 -15.42 5.16 9.62
C GLY A 204 -16.49 4.46 8.80
N ASP A 205 -16.47 4.57 7.46
CA ASP A 205 -17.43 3.85 6.63
C ASP A 205 -17.25 2.33 6.76
N LEU A 206 -18.38 1.62 6.89
CA LEU A 206 -18.43 0.16 6.95
C LEU A 206 -18.77 -0.40 5.58
N GLY A 207 -17.95 -1.34 5.10
CA GLY A 207 -18.16 -2.05 3.84
C GLY A 207 -18.18 -3.56 4.04
N ASN A 208 -19.13 -4.26 3.41
CA ASN A 208 -19.12 -5.72 3.33
C ASN A 208 -18.50 -6.17 2.01
N ILE A 209 -17.23 -6.57 2.03
CA ILE A 209 -16.44 -6.96 0.86
C ILE A 209 -16.21 -8.47 0.91
N ASP A 210 -16.69 -9.19 -0.10
CA ASP A 210 -16.56 -10.65 -0.21
C ASP A 210 -17.05 -11.42 1.05
N GLY A 211 -18.05 -10.88 1.75
CA GLY A 211 -18.61 -11.47 2.97
C GLY A 211 -17.91 -11.07 4.27
N VAL A 212 -16.91 -10.19 4.21
CA VAL A 212 -16.14 -9.71 5.35
C VAL A 212 -16.47 -8.24 5.60
N GLN A 213 -16.76 -7.90 6.86
CA GLN A 213 -17.00 -6.51 7.26
C GLN A 213 -15.67 -5.79 7.50
N TYR A 214 -15.45 -4.72 6.76
CA TYR A 214 -14.29 -3.84 6.86
C TYR A 214 -14.70 -2.44 7.29
N THR A 215 -13.83 -1.76 8.05
CA THR A 215 -13.95 -0.33 8.36
C THR A 215 -12.90 0.46 7.60
N ILE A 216 -13.27 1.58 6.97
CA ILE A 216 -12.31 2.54 6.42
C ILE A 216 -11.65 3.29 7.57
N ILE A 217 -10.35 3.11 7.71
CA ILE A 217 -9.55 3.68 8.80
C ILE A 217 -8.56 4.74 8.31
N GLY A 218 -8.20 4.74 7.03
CA GLY A 218 -7.26 5.68 6.44
C GLY A 218 -7.72 6.16 5.06
N LEU A 219 -7.40 7.42 4.74
CA LEU A 219 -7.63 8.08 3.47
C LEU A 219 -6.34 8.76 3.02
N LEU A 220 -5.83 8.38 1.86
CA LEU A 220 -4.63 8.97 1.26
C LEU A 220 -4.99 9.50 -0.14
N GLN A 221 -4.44 10.65 -0.51
CA GLN A 221 -4.50 11.15 -1.88
C GLN A 221 -3.08 11.37 -2.39
N ALA A 222 -2.76 10.74 -3.50
CA ALA A 222 -1.48 10.90 -4.18
C ALA A 222 -1.71 11.35 -5.62
N ALA A 223 -0.69 12.00 -6.17
CA ALA A 223 -0.65 12.41 -7.56
C ALA A 223 0.71 12.04 -8.16
N GLU A 224 0.73 11.77 -9.46
CA GLU A 224 1.99 11.61 -10.18
C GLU A 224 2.79 12.92 -10.13
N MET A 225 4.11 12.80 -10.06
CA MET A 225 5.05 13.91 -10.10
C MET A 225 5.49 14.15 -11.54
N ASP A 226 4.57 14.68 -12.35
CA ASP A 226 4.85 15.11 -13.72
C ASP A 226 4.46 16.57 -13.96
N ASP A 227 4.91 17.12 -15.09
CA ASP A 227 4.62 18.52 -15.47
C ASP A 227 3.18 18.69 -15.95
N TYR A 228 2.45 17.59 -16.14
CA TYR A 228 1.05 17.58 -16.47
C TYR A 228 0.24 17.70 -15.17
N SER A 229 -0.89 18.43 -15.20
CA SER A 229 -1.81 18.47 -14.06
C SER A 229 -2.54 17.13 -13.97
N THR A 230 -1.84 16.11 -13.47
CA THR A 230 -2.38 14.76 -13.34
C THR A 230 -3.39 14.74 -12.20
N MET A 231 -4.58 14.24 -12.52
CA MET A 231 -5.66 14.19 -11.55
C MET A 231 -5.28 13.17 -10.45
N PRO A 232 -5.28 13.57 -9.18
CA PRO A 232 -4.90 12.67 -8.09
C PRO A 232 -5.83 11.47 -8.00
N TRP A 233 -5.31 10.35 -7.50
CA TRP A 233 -6.12 9.21 -7.06
C TRP A 233 -6.25 9.22 -5.55
N THR A 234 -7.28 8.54 -5.05
CA THR A 234 -7.56 8.36 -3.63
C THR A 234 -7.42 6.91 -3.25
N GLU A 235 -6.70 6.65 -2.16
CA GLU A 235 -6.53 5.34 -1.57
C GLU A 235 -7.27 5.30 -0.24
N TYR A 236 -7.99 4.22 -0.03
CA TYR A 236 -8.76 3.92 1.17
C TYR A 236 -8.10 2.72 1.83
N LEU A 237 -7.63 2.89 3.07
CA LEU A 237 -7.17 1.78 3.89
C LEU A 237 -8.33 1.24 4.71
N LEU A 238 -8.60 -0.04 4.53
CA LEU A 238 -9.64 -0.79 5.19
C LEU A 238 -9.02 -1.81 6.14
N TYR A 239 -9.71 -2.07 7.25
CA TYR A 239 -9.25 -3.03 8.25
C TYR A 239 -10.38 -3.92 8.77
N ASN A 240 -10.04 -5.18 8.99
CA ASN A 240 -10.82 -6.18 9.71
C ASN A 240 -9.88 -6.93 10.68
N ALA A 241 -10.37 -7.26 11.88
CA ALA A 241 -9.56 -7.87 12.93
C ALA A 241 -8.97 -9.25 12.56
N ASP A 242 -9.74 -10.05 11.82
CA ASP A 242 -9.37 -11.41 11.46
C ASP A 242 -8.69 -11.47 10.09
N LYS A 243 -9.08 -10.59 9.17
CA LYS A 243 -8.62 -10.57 7.77
C LYS A 243 -7.57 -9.51 7.47
N GLY A 244 -7.22 -8.67 8.44
CA GLY A 244 -6.18 -7.66 8.32
C GLY A 244 -6.55 -6.53 7.34
N PHE A 245 -5.56 -6.09 6.59
CA PHE A 245 -5.64 -4.92 5.72
C PHE A 245 -6.18 -5.23 4.33
N LEU A 246 -6.97 -4.31 3.80
CA LEU A 246 -7.38 -4.26 2.40
C LEU A 246 -7.32 -2.82 1.92
N TRP A 247 -6.98 -2.63 0.65
CA TRP A 247 -6.94 -1.30 0.03
C TRP A 247 -8.00 -1.20 -1.08
N LEU A 248 -8.63 -0.04 -1.17
CA LEU A 248 -9.35 0.37 -2.37
C LEU A 248 -8.65 1.59 -2.96
N VAL A 249 -8.48 1.62 -4.27
CA VAL A 249 -7.92 2.75 -5.01
C VAL A 249 -8.99 3.27 -5.95
N GLU A 250 -9.28 4.56 -5.86
CA GLU A 250 -10.18 5.29 -6.74
C GLU A 250 -9.37 6.25 -7.60
N SER A 251 -9.43 6.06 -8.91
CA SER A 251 -8.83 6.97 -9.88
C SER A 251 -9.87 7.37 -10.94
N ARG A 252 -9.45 8.20 -11.89
CA ARG A 252 -10.28 8.53 -13.06
C ARG A 252 -10.68 7.30 -13.89
N ASP A 253 -9.89 6.23 -13.81
CA ASP A 253 -10.05 5.01 -14.60
C ASP A 253 -10.93 3.96 -13.89
N GLY A 254 -11.44 4.30 -12.70
CA GLY A 254 -12.36 3.49 -11.91
C GLY A 254 -11.78 3.08 -10.56
N TRP A 255 -12.35 2.00 -10.01
CA TRP A 255 -11.96 1.45 -8.72
C TRP A 255 -11.13 0.19 -8.87
N GLU A 256 -10.15 0.04 -7.99
CA GLU A 256 -9.35 -1.16 -7.85
C GLU A 256 -9.36 -1.63 -6.39
N LYS A 257 -9.52 -2.94 -6.18
CA LYS A 257 -9.28 -3.60 -4.90
C LYS A 257 -7.85 -4.12 -4.90
N VAL A 258 -7.08 -3.72 -3.90
CA VAL A 258 -5.64 -3.94 -3.84
C VAL A 258 -5.26 -4.73 -2.58
N LYS A 259 -4.43 -5.76 -2.76
CA LYS A 259 -3.85 -6.55 -1.67
C LYS A 259 -2.32 -6.57 -1.80
N VAL A 260 -1.62 -6.35 -0.68
CA VAL A 260 -0.16 -6.51 -0.60
C VAL A 260 0.20 -7.99 -0.73
N LEU A 261 1.21 -8.29 -1.54
CA LEU A 261 1.67 -9.65 -1.82
C LEU A 261 2.68 -10.10 -0.75
N ASN A 262 2.44 -11.29 -0.20
CA ASN A 262 3.40 -12.01 0.63
C ASN A 262 4.50 -12.68 -0.18
N GLU A 263 4.23 -12.97 -1.45
CA GLU A 263 5.18 -13.55 -2.38
C GLU A 263 5.83 -12.47 -3.25
N MET A 264 7.14 -12.56 -3.42
CA MET A 264 7.85 -11.69 -4.35
C MET A 264 7.67 -12.20 -5.79
N PRO A 265 7.10 -11.39 -6.70
CA PRO A 265 7.08 -11.72 -8.11
C PRO A 265 8.49 -11.88 -8.68
N ASP A 266 8.63 -12.73 -9.70
CA ASP A 266 9.90 -12.84 -10.42
C ASP A 266 10.08 -11.61 -11.32
N ASN A 267 11.03 -10.78 -10.94
CA ASN A 267 11.37 -9.51 -11.57
C ASN A 267 12.77 -9.54 -12.21
N SER A 268 13.26 -10.72 -12.62
CA SER A 268 14.56 -10.86 -13.27
C SER A 268 14.62 -10.31 -14.71
N SER A 269 13.49 -9.90 -15.28
CA SER A 269 13.35 -9.32 -16.62
C SER A 269 12.42 -8.11 -16.62
N ASP A 270 12.35 -7.38 -17.74
CA ASP A 270 11.45 -6.23 -17.89
C ASP A 270 9.98 -6.61 -17.68
N ASN A 271 9.55 -7.78 -18.16
CA ASN A 271 8.25 -8.33 -17.82
C ASN A 271 8.37 -9.17 -16.55
N LEU A 272 7.33 -9.12 -15.73
CA LEU A 272 7.25 -9.81 -14.45
C LEU A 272 6.56 -11.17 -14.60
N ARG A 273 7.02 -12.19 -13.88
CA ARG A 273 6.33 -13.48 -13.82
C ARG A 273 5.75 -13.71 -12.44
N TYR A 274 4.46 -14.01 -12.37
CA TYR A 274 3.77 -14.28 -11.12
C TYR A 274 2.58 -15.20 -11.34
N GLN A 275 2.44 -16.21 -10.48
CA GLN A 275 1.38 -17.24 -10.54
C GLN A 275 1.19 -17.86 -11.95
N GLY A 276 2.29 -18.19 -12.62
CA GLY A 276 2.27 -18.78 -13.97
C GLY A 276 1.87 -17.83 -15.10
N LYS A 277 1.61 -16.55 -14.81
CA LYS A 277 1.30 -15.50 -15.80
C LYS A 277 2.52 -14.61 -16.04
N THR A 278 2.59 -14.05 -17.24
CA THR A 278 3.51 -12.96 -17.59
C THR A 278 2.76 -11.63 -17.51
N TRP A 279 3.36 -10.66 -16.84
CA TRP A 279 2.81 -9.33 -16.59
C TRP A 279 3.66 -8.32 -17.34
N LYS A 280 3.03 -7.61 -18.28
CA LYS A 280 3.71 -6.64 -19.13
C LYS A 280 3.98 -5.37 -18.32
N LYS A 281 5.23 -4.90 -18.30
CA LYS A 281 5.54 -3.58 -17.72
C LYS A 281 4.78 -2.49 -18.47
N LEU A 282 4.12 -1.62 -17.71
CA LEU A 282 3.46 -0.43 -18.22
C LEU A 282 4.41 0.75 -18.12
N TRP A 283 4.51 1.34 -16.93
CA TRP A 283 5.22 2.59 -16.69
C TRP A 283 5.95 2.53 -15.35
N THR A 284 7.03 3.31 -15.25
CA THR A 284 7.67 3.65 -13.98
C THR A 284 7.51 5.16 -13.79
N TYR A 285 6.95 5.57 -12.66
CA TYR A 285 6.67 6.96 -12.34
C TYR A 285 6.90 7.23 -10.85
N ARG A 286 6.83 8.50 -10.44
CA ARG A 286 6.89 8.87 -9.02
C ARG A 286 5.58 9.46 -8.60
N ALA A 287 5.10 9.07 -7.43
CA ALA A 287 3.90 9.60 -6.81
C ALA A 287 4.28 10.44 -5.58
N LYS A 288 3.55 11.53 -5.34
CA LYS A 288 3.68 12.34 -4.13
C LYS A 288 2.37 12.35 -3.36
N VAL A 289 2.44 12.11 -2.05
CA VAL A 289 1.29 12.22 -1.15
C VAL A 289 0.92 13.70 -0.98
N GLY A 290 -0.28 14.06 -1.40
CA GLY A 290 -0.85 15.41 -1.24
C GLY A 290 -1.83 15.51 -0.06
N TYR A 291 -2.46 14.40 0.33
CA TYR A 291 -3.39 14.36 1.45
C TYR A 291 -3.29 13.02 2.19
N ALA A 292 -3.49 13.04 3.50
CA ALA A 292 -3.55 11.86 4.35
C ALA A 292 -4.43 12.17 5.57
N ALA A 293 -5.30 11.25 5.97
CA ALA A 293 -6.14 11.35 7.15
C ALA A 293 -6.50 9.96 7.68
N GLY A 294 -6.64 9.83 9.00
CA GLY A 294 -6.96 8.56 9.66
C GLY A 294 -5.73 7.76 10.08
N ALA A 295 -5.95 6.49 10.40
CA ALA A 295 -4.96 5.55 10.90
C ALA A 295 -4.33 4.75 9.75
N PHE A 296 -3.01 4.57 9.81
CA PHE A 296 -2.22 3.86 8.80
C PHE A 296 -1.28 2.84 9.45
N ASN A 297 -0.98 1.78 8.71
CA ASN A 297 -0.05 0.71 9.10
C ASN A 297 1.43 1.14 9.02
N TRP A 298 1.72 2.34 8.51
CA TRP A 298 2.99 3.06 8.66
C TRP A 298 2.73 4.56 8.87
N ARG A 299 3.76 5.33 9.21
CA ARG A 299 3.67 6.78 9.36
C ARG A 299 3.67 7.48 8.00
N VAL A 300 2.49 7.63 7.39
CA VAL A 300 2.29 8.46 6.20
C VAL A 300 2.58 9.93 6.51
N LYS A 301 3.29 10.63 5.63
CA LYS A 301 3.51 12.08 5.67
C LYS A 301 3.11 12.73 4.36
N VAL A 302 2.60 13.95 4.47
CA VAL A 302 2.35 14.78 3.28
C VAL A 302 3.70 15.12 2.65
N GLY A 303 3.81 14.84 1.36
CA GLY A 303 5.03 15.02 0.61
C GLY A 303 5.93 13.80 0.53
N ASP A 304 5.55 12.66 1.13
CA ASP A 304 6.20 11.38 0.87
C ASP A 304 6.19 11.10 -0.64
N ILE A 305 7.31 10.56 -1.14
CA ILE A 305 7.53 10.26 -2.55
C ILE A 305 7.84 8.76 -2.67
N THR A 306 7.09 8.10 -3.55
CA THR A 306 7.27 6.68 -3.87
C THR A 306 7.52 6.53 -5.36
N GLU A 307 8.51 5.72 -5.74
CA GLU A 307 8.66 5.28 -7.14
C GLU A 307 7.77 4.05 -7.34
N ILE A 308 6.87 4.13 -8.32
CA ILE A 308 5.89 3.08 -8.62
C ILE A 308 6.22 2.51 -10.00
N THR A 309 6.26 1.19 -10.11
CA THR A 309 6.28 0.50 -11.41
C THR A 309 5.07 -0.41 -11.53
N ASP A 310 4.24 -0.13 -12.53
CA ASP A 310 3.04 -0.91 -12.82
C ASP A 310 3.28 -1.97 -13.88
N TYR A 311 2.68 -3.14 -13.67
CA TYR A 311 2.68 -4.28 -14.58
C TYR A 311 1.25 -4.75 -14.78
N GLN A 312 0.88 -5.14 -16.00
CA GLN A 312 -0.49 -5.53 -16.33
C GLN A 312 -0.56 -6.95 -16.90
N ALA A 313 -1.58 -7.69 -16.48
CA ALA A 313 -2.06 -8.89 -17.14
C ALA A 313 -3.59 -8.90 -17.12
N ASN A 314 -4.22 -8.84 -18.29
CA ASN A 314 -5.67 -8.68 -18.44
C ASN A 314 -6.20 -7.45 -17.68
N GLU A 315 -7.25 -7.60 -16.87
CA GLU A 315 -7.84 -6.54 -16.04
C GLU A 315 -7.23 -6.47 -14.62
N GLN A 316 -6.05 -7.06 -14.42
CA GLN A 316 -5.32 -7.03 -13.16
C GLN A 316 -4.02 -6.25 -13.33
N LYS A 317 -3.55 -5.65 -12.24
CA LYS A 317 -2.30 -4.90 -12.19
C LYS A 317 -1.46 -5.36 -10.99
N ILE A 318 -0.16 -5.52 -11.19
CA ILE A 318 0.81 -5.64 -10.10
C ILE A 318 1.61 -4.35 -10.04
N SER A 319 1.76 -3.80 -8.85
CA SER A 319 2.51 -2.57 -8.63
C SER A 319 3.69 -2.86 -7.70
N ALA A 320 4.86 -2.34 -8.07
CA ALA A 320 6.04 -2.31 -7.22
C ALA A 320 6.20 -0.88 -6.68
N GLU A 321 6.09 -0.71 -5.37
CA GLU A 321 6.23 0.58 -4.70
C GLU A 321 7.56 0.62 -3.96
N LYS A 322 8.47 1.49 -4.41
CA LYS A 322 9.85 1.54 -3.93
C LYS A 322 10.14 2.88 -3.26
N THR A 323 10.69 2.80 -2.05
CA THR A 323 11.27 3.92 -1.31
C THR A 323 12.79 3.75 -1.21
N ALA A 324 13.45 4.54 -0.37
CA ALA A 324 14.88 4.36 -0.10
C ALA A 324 15.18 3.14 0.78
N GLN A 325 14.20 2.66 1.55
CA GLN A 325 14.37 1.57 2.53
C GLN A 325 13.63 0.29 2.16
N GLU A 326 12.53 0.37 1.41
CA GLU A 326 11.71 -0.81 1.10
C GLU A 326 11.23 -0.84 -0.35
N VAL A 327 10.88 -2.03 -0.81
CA VAL A 327 10.03 -2.25 -1.98
C VAL A 327 8.92 -3.22 -1.62
N THR A 328 7.68 -2.77 -1.80
CA THR A 328 6.48 -3.57 -1.58
C THR A 328 5.84 -3.91 -2.92
N TRP A 329 5.16 -5.05 -2.94
CA TRP A 329 4.46 -5.53 -4.14
C TRP A 329 2.99 -5.69 -3.81
N SER A 330 2.12 -5.19 -4.69
CA SER A 330 0.68 -5.29 -4.51
C SER A 330 0.02 -5.81 -5.78
N LEU A 331 -1.12 -6.49 -5.60
CA LEU A 331 -1.98 -6.96 -6.69
C LEU A 331 -3.32 -6.23 -6.62
N ALA A 332 -3.65 -5.56 -7.72
CA ALA A 332 -4.86 -4.81 -7.93
C ALA A 332 -5.81 -5.54 -8.89
N GLN A 333 -7.09 -5.52 -8.58
CA GLN A 333 -8.17 -6.03 -9.42
C GLN A 333 -9.24 -4.95 -9.59
N LYS A 334 -9.69 -4.71 -10.83
CA LYS A 334 -10.77 -3.77 -11.08
C LYS A 334 -12.07 -4.14 -10.37
N VAL A 335 -12.76 -3.13 -9.86
CA VAL A 335 -14.05 -3.23 -9.19
C VAL A 335 -15.04 -2.28 -9.87
N PRO A 336 -16.23 -2.77 -10.30
CA PRO A 336 -17.27 -1.89 -10.81
C PRO A 336 -17.86 -0.98 -9.73
N ASN A 337 -18.22 0.27 -10.08
CA ASN A 337 -18.86 1.22 -9.16
C ASN A 337 -20.08 0.62 -8.45
N ALA A 338 -20.94 -0.10 -9.17
CA ALA A 338 -22.14 -0.72 -8.60
C ALA A 338 -21.80 -1.71 -7.45
N LEU A 339 -20.63 -2.35 -7.52
CA LEU A 339 -20.18 -3.25 -6.47
C LEU A 339 -19.67 -2.48 -5.25
N ILE A 340 -18.96 -1.36 -5.45
CA ILE A 340 -18.59 -0.44 -4.37
C ILE A 340 -19.85 0.09 -3.67
N GLU A 341 -20.82 0.58 -4.43
CA GLU A 341 -22.09 1.10 -3.89
C GLU A 341 -22.82 0.04 -3.05
N LYS A 342 -22.83 -1.21 -3.54
CA LYS A 342 -23.39 -2.36 -2.82
C LYS A 342 -22.63 -2.67 -1.54
N TRP A 343 -21.29 -2.71 -1.59
CA TRP A 343 -20.46 -3.03 -0.42
C TRP A 343 -20.66 -2.05 0.72
N PHE A 344 -20.76 -0.76 0.41
CA PHE A 344 -20.88 0.31 1.42
C PHE A 344 -22.31 0.76 1.69
N ASN A 345 -23.29 0.23 0.95
CA ASN A 345 -24.69 0.69 0.98
C ASN A 345 -24.82 2.21 0.81
N LYS A 346 -24.11 2.75 -0.20
CA LYS A 346 -24.02 4.19 -0.49
C LYS A 346 -24.03 4.43 -1.98
N SER A 347 -24.64 5.52 -2.42
CA SER A 347 -24.45 6.01 -3.78
C SER A 347 -23.12 6.76 -3.88
N LEU A 348 -22.30 6.39 -4.85
CA LEU A 348 -21.06 7.11 -5.10
C LEU A 348 -21.39 8.49 -5.68
N PRO A 349 -20.57 9.52 -5.39
CA PRO A 349 -20.68 10.79 -6.10
C PRO A 349 -20.61 10.50 -7.60
N LYS A 350 -21.53 11.08 -8.38
CA LYS A 350 -21.40 11.03 -9.83
C LYS A 350 -20.03 11.61 -10.18
N PRO A 351 -19.24 10.94 -11.04
CA PRO A 351 -17.96 11.51 -11.46
C PRO A 351 -18.24 12.94 -11.91
N MET A 352 -17.51 13.90 -11.33
CA MET A 352 -17.53 15.26 -11.86
C MET A 352 -17.07 15.13 -13.30
N ILE A 353 -18.02 15.17 -14.23
CA ILE A 353 -17.71 15.29 -15.65
C ILE A 353 -17.10 16.69 -15.76
N ASN A 354 -15.79 16.77 -15.57
CA ASN A 354 -15.04 17.85 -16.17
C ASN A 354 -15.32 17.72 -17.66
N ALA A 355 -16.09 18.68 -18.19
CA ALA A 355 -16.47 18.77 -19.59
C ALA A 355 -15.27 18.84 -20.57
N ASN A 356 -14.04 18.65 -20.07
CA ASN A 356 -12.78 18.64 -20.77
C ASN A 356 -12.10 17.27 -20.84
N SER A 357 -12.75 16.14 -20.50
CA SER A 357 -12.43 14.91 -21.24
C SER A 357 -13.03 15.08 -22.63
N GLY A 358 -12.33 15.86 -23.47
CA GLY A 358 -12.82 16.26 -24.79
C GLY A 358 -13.34 15.03 -25.49
N ASN A 359 -14.65 14.96 -25.67
CA ASN A 359 -15.29 13.85 -26.33
C ASN A 359 -14.82 13.94 -27.79
N LYS A 360 -13.68 13.32 -28.09
CA LYS A 360 -12.98 13.51 -29.37
C LYS A 360 -13.90 13.18 -30.55
N MET A 361 -14.82 12.24 -30.32
CA MET A 361 -15.88 11.87 -31.24
C MET A 361 -16.94 12.98 -31.43
N LEU A 362 -17.25 13.76 -30.40
CA LEU A 362 -18.12 14.94 -30.51
C LEU A 362 -17.43 16.06 -31.29
N PHE A 363 -16.16 16.35 -31.00
CA PHE A 363 -15.37 17.31 -31.77
C PHE A 363 -15.21 16.88 -33.23
N PHE A 364 -14.93 15.59 -33.48
CA PHE A 364 -14.93 15.03 -34.84
C PHE A 364 -16.24 15.32 -35.57
N LYS A 365 -17.40 15.04 -34.95
CA LYS A 365 -18.70 15.32 -35.58
C LYS A 365 -18.86 16.80 -35.91
N ILE A 366 -18.51 17.70 -34.99
CA ILE A 366 -18.62 19.15 -35.20
C ILE A 366 -17.69 19.61 -36.34
N PHE A 367 -16.41 19.24 -36.29
CA PHE A 367 -15.43 19.66 -37.30
C PHE A 367 -15.68 19.02 -38.67
N ALA A 368 -16.09 17.74 -38.72
CA ALA A 368 -16.48 17.09 -39.96
C ALA A 368 -17.73 17.74 -40.55
N SER A 369 -18.76 18.05 -39.75
CA SER A 369 -19.94 18.77 -40.23
C SER A 369 -19.60 20.15 -40.77
N LEU A 370 -18.78 20.93 -40.07
CA LEU A 370 -18.32 22.24 -40.55
C LEU A 370 -17.50 22.13 -41.85
N LEU A 371 -16.60 21.15 -41.93
CA LEU A 371 -15.79 20.87 -43.10
C LEU A 371 -16.68 20.59 -44.32
N TRP A 372 -17.71 19.75 -44.18
CA TRP A 372 -18.65 19.45 -45.26
C TRP A 372 -19.56 20.63 -45.59
N ILE A 373 -20.05 21.38 -44.60
CA ILE A 373 -20.87 22.58 -44.85
C ILE A 373 -20.11 23.62 -45.69
N ILE A 374 -18.82 23.82 -45.42
CA ILE A 374 -17.99 24.80 -46.14
C ILE A 374 -17.61 24.28 -47.53
N ASN A 375 -17.21 23.01 -47.65
CA ASN A 375 -16.65 22.49 -48.89
C ASN A 375 -17.72 21.96 -49.85
N LEU A 376 -18.89 21.51 -49.38
CA LEU A 376 -19.93 20.93 -50.24
C LEU A 376 -20.44 21.94 -51.29
N PRO A 377 -20.71 23.22 -50.97
CA PRO A 377 -21.07 24.21 -52.00
C PRO A 377 -19.94 24.45 -53.01
N LEU A 378 -18.68 24.44 -52.56
CA LEU A 378 -17.53 24.60 -53.44
C LEU A 378 -17.31 23.38 -54.33
N ILE A 379 -17.63 22.17 -53.85
CA ILE A 379 -17.55 20.93 -54.64
C ILE A 379 -18.64 20.88 -55.70
N ILE A 380 -19.86 21.32 -55.35
CA ILE A 380 -21.02 21.23 -56.27
C ILE A 380 -21.00 22.38 -57.29
N PHE A 381 -20.60 23.59 -56.87
CA PHE A 381 -20.76 24.81 -57.66
C PHE A 381 -19.46 25.57 -57.93
N GLY A 382 -18.31 25.07 -57.48
CA GLY A 382 -17.01 25.74 -57.59
C GLY A 382 -15.84 24.80 -57.88
N SER A 383 -14.65 25.15 -57.40
CA SER A 383 -13.39 24.38 -57.59
C SER A 383 -13.06 23.43 -56.43
N GLY A 384 -14.04 23.07 -55.61
CA GLY A 384 -13.84 22.21 -54.44
C GLY A 384 -13.47 20.77 -54.83
N SER A 385 -12.57 20.14 -54.06
CA SER A 385 -12.15 18.76 -54.28
C SER A 385 -12.81 17.81 -53.28
N PHE A 386 -13.72 16.98 -53.78
CA PHE A 386 -14.37 15.93 -52.99
C PHE A 386 -13.35 14.98 -52.32
N VAL A 387 -12.29 14.62 -53.04
CA VAL A 387 -11.26 13.69 -52.56
C VAL A 387 -10.51 14.28 -51.37
N LEU A 388 -10.15 15.58 -51.41
CA LEU A 388 -9.45 16.24 -50.31
C LEU A 388 -10.33 16.37 -49.07
N THR A 389 -11.62 16.69 -49.24
CA THR A 389 -12.59 16.77 -48.13
C THR A 389 -12.79 15.40 -47.47
N LEU A 390 -12.80 14.32 -48.25
CA LEU A 390 -12.87 12.95 -47.72
C LEU A 390 -11.63 12.58 -46.91
N ILE A 391 -10.43 12.88 -47.42
CA ILE A 391 -9.15 12.61 -46.74
C ILE A 391 -9.07 13.37 -45.41
N ALA A 392 -9.44 14.66 -45.40
CA ALA A 392 -9.46 15.46 -44.18
C ALA A 392 -10.47 14.92 -43.15
N THR A 393 -11.63 14.42 -43.59
CA THR A 393 -12.61 13.75 -42.72
C THR A 393 -12.02 12.47 -42.10
N ALA A 394 -11.31 11.66 -42.90
CA ALA A 394 -10.66 10.44 -42.41
C ALA A 394 -9.57 10.75 -41.38
N ILE A 395 -8.74 11.77 -41.60
CA ILE A 395 -7.71 12.22 -40.64
C ILE A 395 -8.36 12.65 -39.31
N LEU A 396 -9.42 13.46 -39.37
CA LEU A 396 -10.16 13.87 -38.17
C LEU A 396 -10.75 12.67 -37.41
N TYR A 397 -11.24 11.66 -38.13
CA TYR A 397 -11.74 10.42 -37.53
C TYR A 397 -10.64 9.62 -36.83
N PHE A 398 -9.48 9.46 -37.48
CA PHE A 398 -8.31 8.78 -36.89
C PHE A 398 -7.79 9.49 -35.64
N LEU A 399 -7.68 10.82 -35.67
CA LEU A 399 -7.31 11.62 -34.50
C LEU A 399 -8.31 11.48 -33.35
N ALA A 400 -9.59 11.27 -33.67
CA ALA A 400 -10.64 11.10 -32.69
C ALA A 400 -10.71 9.70 -32.06
N MET A 401 -10.25 8.67 -32.76
CA MET A 401 -10.23 7.30 -32.24
C MET A 401 -9.12 7.06 -31.21
N GLY A 402 -8.07 7.88 -31.19
CA GLY A 402 -6.96 7.76 -30.24
C GLY A 402 -6.11 6.51 -30.47
N THR A 403 -4.87 6.68 -30.91
CA THR A 403 -3.83 5.66 -30.74
C THR A 403 -3.28 5.72 -29.34
#